data_AF-A0A8B6CZM8-F1
#
_entry.id   AF-A0A8B6CZM8-F1
#
_cell.length_a   1.000
_cell.length_b   1.000
_cell.length_c   1.000
_cell.angle_alpha   90.00
_cell.angle_beta   90.00
_cell.angle_gamma   90.00
#
_symmetry.space_group_name_H-M   'P 1'
#
loop_
_entity.id
_entity.type
_entity.pdbx_description
1 polymer ?
#
loop_
_entity_poly.entity_id
_entity_poly.type
_entity_poly.pdbx_seq_one_letter_code
_entity_poly.pdbx_strand_id
1 'polypeptide(L)'
;MTDQGEKVVEFIRDVSVNGRACKQNTTIYALSVCARSNDLKTKNAAYRALSDICRIPTHLFEFVKYCENESAGSGWGRAHRVAIGKWYNSYKDKPKKLAYHVTKYQSRHSWNHKDVLRLAHIKPETNAISKVIKYIVKGLNEAKSDPVPMADNGNVQEVLDFLEGVEKAKKCPRQEIESMKELIALHELAREHVPTTMLDSVEIWSVLFRQMPMTAMIRNLGKMSSLQMFQSDNEDGKFREDLVIEKLGSETILKNAKIHPFTIMTAWYQYQAGRGDKGKLSWPVNDRIVNALEGAFYKAFEFVEPTNKRYLLAVDVSGSMTAPVHGSSHITCRDASAAMMLLTTKTEKTCDVLAFSENFTKLDVSATDNMKSVIYKCSSLPFQRTDCSLPMQYACKHKKEYDVFVVYTDSETFFGNMHPSKALEEYRKYSGILDSRLIVCGMATNGFSIADPSDKFMMDVVGFDTNAPKAMASFVKGEL
;
A
#
# COMPACT_ATOMS: atom_id res chain seq x y z
N MET A 1 -2.81 35.50 2.40
CA MET A 1 -1.93 34.37 2.80
C MET A 1 -1.23 33.85 1.56
N THR A 2 -0.13 34.48 1.16
CA THR A 2 0.52 34.24 -0.14
C THR A 2 2.03 34.27 0.05
N ASP A 3 2.62 33.23 0.67
CA ASP A 3 4.07 32.93 0.55
C ASP A 3 4.51 31.58 1.19
N GLN A 4 3.62 30.60 1.39
CA GLN A 4 3.98 29.34 2.08
C GLN A 4 4.17 28.14 1.14
N GLY A 5 4.10 28.32 -0.17
CA GLY A 5 4.06 27.17 -1.08
C GLY A 5 5.35 26.34 -1.14
N GLU A 6 6.52 26.92 -0.84
CA GLU A 6 7.75 26.12 -0.64
C GLU A 6 7.64 25.19 0.57
N LYS A 7 7.07 25.67 1.67
CA LYS A 7 6.81 24.84 2.87
C LYS A 7 5.80 23.74 2.57
N VAL A 8 4.79 24.02 1.76
CA VAL A 8 3.82 23.01 1.30
C VAL A 8 4.53 21.91 0.51
N VAL A 9 5.41 22.27 -0.42
CA VAL A 9 6.18 21.28 -1.20
C VAL A 9 7.11 20.46 -0.30
N GLU A 10 7.80 21.10 0.64
CA GLU A 10 8.67 20.42 1.60
C GLU A 10 7.88 19.42 2.46
N PHE A 11 6.70 19.81 2.93
CA PHE A 11 5.79 18.91 3.65
C PHE A 11 5.32 17.74 2.77
N ILE A 12 4.92 17.98 1.52
CA ILE A 12 4.54 16.90 0.58
C ILE A 12 5.70 15.92 0.36
N ARG A 13 6.92 16.44 0.20
CA ARG A 13 8.13 15.63 0.06
C ARG A 13 8.39 14.78 1.31
N ASP A 14 8.33 15.39 2.49
CA ASP A 14 8.53 14.71 3.78
C ASP A 14 7.51 13.57 3.96
N VAL A 15 6.23 13.84 3.72
CA VAL A 15 5.14 12.87 3.78
C VAL A 15 5.37 11.71 2.80
N SER A 16 5.87 11.98 1.60
CA SER A 16 6.13 10.95 0.58
C SER A 16 7.37 10.10 0.91
N VAL A 17 8.49 10.75 1.26
CA VAL A 17 9.80 10.11 1.49
C VAL A 17 9.77 9.26 2.76
N ASN A 18 9.18 9.78 3.83
CA ASN A 18 8.98 9.03 5.07
C ASN A 18 7.80 8.04 4.98
N GLY A 19 7.07 8.05 3.86
CA GLY A 19 5.95 7.15 3.62
C GLY A 19 4.78 7.36 4.56
N ARG A 20 4.58 8.56 5.12
CA ARG A 20 3.44 8.88 5.99
C ARG A 20 2.11 8.87 5.24
N ALA A 21 2.14 9.16 3.93
CA ALA A 21 0.95 9.02 3.09
C ALA A 21 0.56 7.55 2.91
N CYS A 22 -0.72 7.27 3.15
CA CYS A 22 -1.36 5.98 2.91
C CYS A 22 -1.33 5.57 1.43
N LYS A 23 -1.56 6.51 0.53
CA LYS A 23 -1.46 6.32 -0.92
C LYS A 23 -0.65 7.46 -1.54
N GLN A 24 0.14 7.13 -2.56
CA GLN A 24 1.02 8.09 -3.22
C GLN A 24 0.27 9.01 -4.19
N ASN A 25 -0.91 8.64 -4.67
CA ASN A 25 -1.70 9.46 -5.58
C ASN A 25 -2.00 10.86 -5.00
N THR A 26 -2.30 10.96 -3.70
CA THR A 26 -2.61 12.23 -3.04
C THR A 26 -1.39 13.15 -2.98
N THR A 27 -0.20 12.62 -2.64
CA THR A 27 1.03 13.41 -2.62
C THR A 27 1.44 13.83 -4.03
N ILE A 28 1.24 12.97 -5.02
CA ILE A 28 1.53 13.26 -6.44
C ILE A 28 0.56 14.32 -6.99
N TYR A 29 -0.72 14.25 -6.63
CA TYR A 29 -1.71 15.27 -7.00
C TYR A 29 -1.35 16.63 -6.39
N ALA A 30 -1.11 16.69 -5.07
CA ALA A 30 -0.71 17.93 -4.40
C ALA A 30 0.58 18.53 -5.00
N LEU A 31 1.57 17.68 -5.34
CA LEU A 31 2.78 18.10 -6.03
C LEU A 31 2.47 18.67 -7.42
N SER A 32 1.53 18.07 -8.16
CA SER A 32 1.13 18.54 -9.49
C SER A 32 0.49 19.93 -9.44
N VAL A 33 -0.38 20.20 -8.46
CA VAL A 33 -0.96 21.52 -8.21
C VAL A 33 0.13 22.54 -7.91
N CYS A 34 1.09 22.19 -7.04
CA CYS A 34 2.24 23.05 -6.74
C CYS A 34 3.10 23.32 -8.00
N ALA A 35 3.31 22.32 -8.85
CA ALA A 35 4.04 22.46 -10.10
C ALA A 35 3.30 23.34 -11.13
N ARG A 36 1.97 23.45 -11.03
CA ARG A 36 1.14 24.34 -11.87
C ARG A 36 0.89 25.72 -11.28
N SER A 37 1.31 25.96 -10.03
CA SER A 37 1.15 27.25 -9.36
C SER A 37 1.70 28.43 -10.17
N ASN A 38 1.05 29.59 -10.07
CA ASN A 38 1.56 30.85 -10.64
C ASN A 38 2.74 31.41 -9.83
N ASP A 39 2.93 30.97 -8.59
CA ASP A 39 4.11 31.32 -7.80
C ASP A 39 5.36 30.54 -8.27
N LEU A 40 6.39 31.28 -8.68
CA LEU A 40 7.62 30.73 -9.23
C LEU A 40 8.42 29.95 -8.18
N LYS A 41 8.41 30.39 -6.91
CA LYS A 41 9.15 29.69 -5.84
C LYS A 41 8.54 28.31 -5.61
N THR A 42 7.22 28.24 -5.43
CA THR A 42 6.46 26.99 -5.28
C THR A 42 6.67 26.06 -6.47
N LYS A 43 6.54 26.58 -7.69
CA LYS A 43 6.74 25.80 -8.93
C LYS A 43 8.14 25.19 -9.00
N ASN A 44 9.17 25.99 -8.70
CA ASN A 44 10.55 25.52 -8.71
C ASN A 44 10.81 24.47 -7.62
N ALA A 45 10.29 24.68 -6.41
CA ALA A 45 10.38 23.70 -5.33
C ALA A 45 9.72 22.37 -5.73
N ALA A 46 8.51 22.41 -6.30
CA ALA A 46 7.78 21.22 -6.73
C ALA A 46 8.58 20.39 -7.75
N TYR A 47 9.16 21.05 -8.75
CA TYR A 47 10.00 20.36 -9.74
C TYR A 47 11.31 19.82 -9.17
N ARG A 48 11.90 20.44 -8.13
CA ARG A 48 13.08 19.90 -7.44
C ARG A 48 12.74 18.63 -6.66
N ALA A 49 11.56 18.57 -6.04
CA ALA A 49 11.09 17.41 -5.27
C ALA A 49 10.59 16.24 -6.14
N LEU A 50 10.49 16.41 -7.46
CA LEU A 50 9.87 15.44 -8.35
C LEU A 50 10.48 14.04 -8.26
N SER A 51 11.81 13.92 -8.34
CA SER A 51 12.49 12.61 -8.32
C SER A 51 12.41 11.92 -6.95
N ASP A 52 12.31 12.68 -5.86
CA ASP A 52 12.18 12.14 -4.51
C ASP A 52 10.80 11.51 -4.28
N ILE A 53 9.76 12.12 -4.86
CA ILE A 53 8.36 11.69 -4.72
C ILE A 53 8.03 10.60 -5.78
N CYS A 54 8.34 10.88 -7.04
CA CYS A 54 8.04 9.99 -8.17
C CYS A 54 9.12 8.90 -8.33
N ARG A 55 9.13 7.89 -7.46
CA ARG A 55 10.20 6.86 -7.41
C ARG A 55 10.19 5.82 -8.55
N ILE A 56 9.04 5.64 -9.21
CA ILE A 56 8.83 4.65 -10.29
C ILE A 56 8.03 5.28 -11.45
N PRO A 57 8.06 4.70 -12.67
CA PRO A 57 7.33 5.24 -13.82
C PRO A 57 5.84 5.44 -13.58
N THR A 58 5.17 4.57 -12.82
CA THR A 58 3.76 4.76 -12.47
C THR A 58 3.51 6.12 -11.82
N HIS A 59 4.36 6.54 -10.89
CA HIS A 59 4.23 7.83 -10.21
C HIS A 59 4.50 8.99 -11.18
N LEU A 60 5.51 8.84 -12.05
CA LEU A 60 5.82 9.85 -13.07
C LEU A 60 4.63 10.05 -14.03
N PHE A 61 4.05 8.95 -14.52
CA PHE A 61 2.90 9.00 -15.42
C PHE A 61 1.66 9.58 -14.74
N GLU A 62 1.44 9.24 -13.48
CA GLU A 62 0.37 9.85 -12.67
C GLU A 62 0.59 11.36 -12.47
N PHE A 63 1.82 11.79 -12.18
CA PHE A 63 2.18 13.21 -12.08
C PHE A 63 1.95 13.96 -13.40
N VAL A 64 2.35 13.38 -14.53
CA VAL A 64 2.13 13.96 -15.86
C VAL A 64 0.62 14.08 -16.14
N LYS A 65 -0.15 13.03 -15.88
CA LYS A 65 -1.61 13.05 -16.02
C LYS A 65 -2.25 14.17 -15.19
N TYR A 66 -1.90 14.30 -13.89
CA TYR A 66 -2.46 15.37 -13.08
C TYR A 66 -2.00 16.76 -13.56
N CYS A 67 -0.73 16.91 -13.94
CA CYS A 67 -0.26 18.17 -14.53
C CYS A 67 -1.03 18.57 -15.80
N GLU A 68 -1.40 17.61 -16.65
CA GLU A 68 -2.21 17.84 -17.84
C GLU A 68 -3.63 18.30 -17.47
N ASN A 69 -4.28 17.60 -16.53
CA ASN A 69 -5.61 17.95 -16.05
C ASN A 69 -5.66 19.36 -15.42
N GLU A 70 -4.62 19.74 -14.68
CA GLU A 70 -4.52 21.03 -13.99
C GLU A 70 -3.98 22.17 -14.89
N SER A 71 -3.68 21.91 -16.17
CA SER A 71 -3.15 22.92 -17.09
C SER A 71 -4.24 23.58 -17.93
N ALA A 72 -4.27 24.92 -17.96
CA ALA A 72 -5.13 25.69 -18.87
C ALA A 72 -4.65 25.69 -20.35
N GLY A 73 -3.53 25.03 -20.66
CA GLY A 73 -2.92 24.96 -21.99
C GLY A 73 -2.13 23.66 -22.17
N SER A 74 -1.15 23.62 -23.09
CA SER A 74 -0.45 22.35 -23.40
C SER A 74 0.27 21.68 -22.22
N GLY A 75 0.53 22.40 -21.12
CA GLY A 75 1.17 21.84 -19.91
C GLY A 75 2.68 21.57 -20.03
N TRP A 76 3.26 21.61 -21.23
CA TRP A 76 4.66 21.24 -21.53
C TRP A 76 5.64 22.41 -21.66
N GLY A 77 5.59 23.37 -20.72
CA GLY A 77 6.53 24.48 -20.63
C GLY A 77 7.97 24.03 -20.31
N ARG A 78 8.95 24.95 -20.48
CA ARG A 78 10.39 24.66 -20.28
C ARG A 78 10.71 24.03 -18.93
N ALA A 79 10.13 24.55 -17.84
CA ALA A 79 10.37 24.03 -16.48
C ALA A 79 9.92 22.57 -16.34
N HIS A 80 8.74 22.24 -16.84
CA HIS A 80 8.21 20.86 -16.83
C HIS A 80 9.12 19.92 -17.62
N ARG A 81 9.48 20.30 -18.85
CA ARG A 81 10.39 19.51 -19.72
C ARG A 81 11.73 19.22 -19.05
N VAL A 82 12.34 20.25 -18.42
CA VAL A 82 13.60 20.10 -17.69
C VAL A 82 13.44 19.18 -16.48
N ALA A 83 12.36 19.30 -15.71
CA ALA A 83 12.12 18.46 -14.54
C ALA A 83 11.95 16.98 -14.92
N ILE A 84 11.18 16.70 -15.97
CA ILE A 84 11.02 15.36 -16.52
C ILE A 84 12.38 14.83 -17.04
N GLY A 85 13.15 15.66 -17.74
CA GLY A 85 14.51 15.31 -18.16
C GLY A 85 15.41 14.87 -16.99
N LYS A 86 15.40 15.65 -15.90
CA LYS A 86 16.14 15.33 -14.67
C LYS A 86 15.69 14.02 -14.04
N TRP A 87 14.41 13.67 -14.14
CA TRP A 87 13.91 12.40 -13.64
C TRP A 87 14.58 11.22 -14.33
N TYR A 88 14.63 11.20 -15.67
CA TYR A 88 15.31 10.13 -16.41
C TYR A 88 16.83 10.15 -16.16
N ASN A 89 17.44 11.34 -16.10
CA ASN A 89 18.87 11.47 -15.85
C ASN A 89 19.29 11.16 -14.40
N SER A 90 18.36 11.13 -13.44
CA SER A 90 18.64 10.74 -12.04
C SER A 90 19.11 9.29 -11.89
N TYR A 91 18.96 8.47 -12.94
CA TYR A 91 19.47 7.10 -13.00
C TYR A 91 20.87 6.99 -13.61
N LYS A 92 21.59 8.09 -13.81
CA LYS A 92 22.93 8.10 -14.42
C LYS A 92 23.92 7.13 -13.75
N ASP A 93 23.83 6.96 -12.44
CA ASP A 93 24.71 6.07 -11.65
C ASP A 93 24.19 4.62 -11.62
N LYS A 94 22.95 4.38 -12.08
CA LYS A 94 22.28 3.06 -12.09
C LYS A 94 21.45 2.88 -13.37
N PRO A 95 22.05 2.94 -14.56
CA PRO A 95 21.29 3.01 -15.81
C PRO A 95 20.52 1.71 -16.13
N LYS A 96 21.01 0.53 -15.70
CA LYS A 96 20.24 -0.73 -15.78
C LYS A 96 18.93 -0.66 -15.00
N LYS A 97 18.89 0.08 -13.88
CA LYS A 97 17.63 0.28 -13.13
C LYS A 97 16.62 1.08 -13.93
N LEU A 98 17.06 2.08 -14.71
CA LEU A 98 16.19 2.78 -15.64
C LEU A 98 15.68 1.82 -16.72
N ALA A 99 16.56 1.02 -17.33
CA ALA A 99 16.18 0.01 -18.31
C ALA A 99 15.09 -0.94 -17.74
N TYR A 100 15.31 -1.49 -16.55
CA TYR A 100 14.34 -2.32 -15.84
C TYR A 100 13.01 -1.59 -15.58
N HIS A 101 13.05 -0.33 -15.13
CA HIS A 101 11.84 0.46 -14.90
C HIS A 101 11.03 0.65 -16.19
N VAL A 102 11.67 1.04 -17.30
CA VAL A 102 10.96 1.35 -18.55
C VAL A 102 10.42 0.11 -19.25
N THR A 103 11.06 -1.05 -19.06
CA THR A 103 10.57 -2.32 -19.62
C THR A 103 9.49 -2.98 -18.76
N LYS A 104 9.53 -2.79 -17.43
CA LYS A 104 8.52 -3.30 -16.50
C LYS A 104 7.24 -2.47 -16.48
N TYR A 105 7.38 -1.14 -16.50
CA TYR A 105 6.27 -0.19 -16.42
C TYR A 105 6.12 0.58 -17.73
N GLN A 106 5.87 -0.14 -18.83
CA GLN A 106 5.86 0.44 -20.18
C GLN A 106 4.83 1.57 -20.35
N SER A 107 3.65 1.41 -19.75
CA SER A 107 2.58 2.40 -19.76
C SER A 107 1.69 2.31 -18.51
N ARG A 108 1.21 3.46 -18.01
CA ARG A 108 0.19 3.58 -16.95
C ARG A 108 -0.58 4.87 -17.13
N HIS A 109 -1.80 4.95 -16.61
CA HIS A 109 -2.60 6.17 -16.64
C HIS A 109 -2.74 6.81 -18.03
N SER A 110 -2.81 5.98 -19.08
CA SER A 110 -2.83 6.37 -20.50
C SER A 110 -1.58 7.05 -21.04
N TRP A 111 -0.47 7.02 -20.29
CA TRP A 111 0.85 7.51 -20.70
C TRP A 111 1.83 6.36 -20.89
N ASN A 112 2.74 6.51 -21.85
CA ASN A 112 3.92 5.64 -21.99
C ASN A 112 5.21 6.47 -22.04
N HIS A 113 6.36 5.80 -21.93
CA HIS A 113 7.65 6.50 -21.94
C HIS A 113 7.95 7.22 -23.26
N LYS A 114 7.48 6.70 -24.41
CA LYS A 114 7.69 7.32 -25.73
C LYS A 114 6.96 8.65 -25.83
N ASP A 115 5.74 8.74 -25.32
CA ASP A 115 4.96 9.98 -25.28
C ASP A 115 5.66 11.05 -24.43
N VAL A 116 6.06 10.67 -23.21
CA VAL A 116 6.77 11.56 -22.29
C VAL A 116 8.10 12.04 -22.89
N LEU A 117 8.88 11.16 -23.51
CA LEU A 117 10.16 11.51 -24.14
C LEU A 117 9.98 12.47 -25.32
N ARG A 118 8.95 12.25 -26.15
CA ARG A 118 8.64 13.12 -27.30
C ARG A 118 8.28 14.54 -26.87
N LEU A 119 7.51 14.69 -25.80
CA LEU A 119 7.05 16.01 -25.31
C LEU A 119 8.11 16.71 -24.44
N ALA A 120 8.91 15.94 -23.68
CA ALA A 120 9.93 16.49 -22.80
C ALA A 120 11.20 16.95 -23.55
N HIS A 121 11.48 16.42 -24.74
CA HIS A 121 12.73 16.66 -25.49
C HIS A 121 13.98 16.44 -24.62
N ILE A 122 14.05 15.27 -23.98
CA ILE A 122 15.10 14.95 -22.99
C ILE A 122 16.46 14.84 -23.68
N LYS A 123 17.46 15.54 -23.13
CA LYS A 123 18.86 15.35 -23.47
C LYS A 123 19.51 14.39 -22.45
N PRO A 124 19.97 13.20 -22.87
CA PRO A 124 20.62 12.25 -21.97
C PRO A 124 21.95 12.82 -21.44
N GLU A 125 22.22 12.60 -20.15
CA GLU A 125 23.49 13.00 -19.50
C GLU A 125 24.62 11.98 -19.68
N THR A 126 24.29 10.71 -19.94
CA THR A 126 25.27 9.64 -20.15
C THR A 126 24.93 8.82 -21.40
N ASN A 127 25.94 8.15 -21.95
CA ASN A 127 25.75 7.24 -23.08
C ASN A 127 24.78 6.09 -22.73
N ALA A 128 24.85 5.55 -21.51
CA ALA A 128 23.93 4.49 -21.08
C ALA A 128 22.46 4.97 -21.05
N ILE A 129 22.18 6.17 -20.55
CA ILE A 129 20.81 6.74 -20.61
C ILE A 129 20.40 6.99 -22.06
N SER A 130 21.31 7.48 -22.90
CA SER A 130 21.06 7.68 -24.33
C SER A 130 20.60 6.39 -25.01
N LYS A 131 21.24 5.25 -24.70
CA LYS A 131 20.85 3.94 -25.23
C LYS A 131 19.45 3.52 -24.79
N VAL A 132 19.09 3.74 -23.51
CA VAL A 132 17.72 3.45 -23.03
C VAL A 132 16.68 4.31 -23.74
N ILE A 133 16.92 5.62 -23.86
CA ILE A 133 16.01 6.54 -24.55
C ILE A 133 15.86 6.14 -26.04
N LYS A 134 16.97 5.81 -26.70
CA LYS A 134 16.96 5.37 -28.10
C LYS A 134 16.20 4.05 -28.27
N TYR A 135 16.37 3.10 -27.36
CA TYR A 135 15.58 1.87 -27.32
C TYR A 135 14.08 2.15 -27.25
N ILE A 136 13.63 3.04 -26.37
CA ILE A 136 12.21 3.38 -26.22
C ILE A 136 11.64 4.03 -27.50
N VAL A 137 12.40 4.93 -28.12
CA VAL A 137 11.90 5.73 -29.26
C VAL A 137 11.99 4.97 -30.59
N LYS A 138 13.12 4.27 -30.82
CA LYS A 138 13.51 3.67 -32.09
C LYS A 138 13.69 2.15 -32.07
N GLY A 139 13.76 1.52 -30.89
CA GLY A 139 13.96 0.07 -30.74
C GLY A 139 15.41 -0.36 -30.53
N LEU A 140 15.61 -1.66 -30.29
CA LEU A 140 16.89 -2.24 -29.86
C LEU A 140 18.00 -2.14 -30.92
N ASN A 141 17.69 -2.41 -32.19
CA ASN A 141 18.69 -2.41 -33.26
C ASN A 141 19.36 -1.03 -33.38
N GLU A 142 18.55 0.01 -33.34
CA GLU A 142 18.99 1.40 -33.34
C GLU A 142 19.75 1.76 -32.06
N ALA A 143 19.34 1.24 -30.89
CA ALA A 143 20.12 1.44 -29.67
C ALA A 143 21.53 0.84 -29.79
N LYS A 144 21.69 -0.34 -30.43
CA LYS A 144 22.99 -1.00 -30.59
C LYS A 144 23.92 -0.32 -31.61
N SER A 145 23.38 0.38 -32.62
CA SER A 145 24.16 0.87 -33.76
C SER A 145 25.19 1.96 -33.43
N ASP A 146 24.97 2.78 -32.40
CA ASP A 146 25.85 3.94 -32.16
C ASP A 146 27.17 3.51 -31.49
N PRO A 147 28.32 4.01 -31.97
CA PRO A 147 29.61 3.76 -31.35
C PRO A 147 29.63 4.28 -29.91
N VAL A 148 30.21 3.49 -29.01
CA VAL A 148 30.30 3.79 -27.57
C VAL A 148 31.76 4.05 -27.23
N PRO A 149 32.11 5.19 -26.58
CA PRO A 149 33.46 5.42 -26.10
C PRO A 149 33.90 4.33 -25.10
N MET A 150 35.17 3.89 -25.17
CA MET A 150 35.70 2.82 -24.30
C MET A 150 35.47 3.08 -22.79
N ALA A 151 35.50 4.35 -22.36
CA ALA A 151 35.34 4.73 -20.95
C ALA A 151 33.95 4.42 -20.37
N ASP A 152 32.90 4.36 -21.19
CA ASP A 152 31.51 4.11 -20.76
C ASP A 152 31.05 2.66 -21.00
N ASN A 153 31.95 1.79 -21.50
CA ASN A 153 31.59 0.53 -22.11
C ASN A 153 30.89 -0.43 -21.12
N GLY A 154 31.33 -0.50 -19.86
CA GLY A 154 30.76 -1.42 -18.86
C GLY A 154 29.27 -1.18 -18.59
N ASN A 155 28.89 0.05 -18.25
CA ASN A 155 27.50 0.41 -17.94
C ASN A 155 26.60 0.36 -19.17
N VAL A 156 27.14 0.69 -20.34
CA VAL A 156 26.39 0.63 -21.60
C VAL A 156 26.12 -0.81 -22.01
N GLN A 157 27.13 -1.68 -21.90
CA GLN A 157 26.98 -3.10 -22.23
C GLN A 157 25.97 -3.77 -21.29
N GLU A 158 26.04 -3.50 -19.99
CA GLU A 158 25.07 -4.06 -19.02
C GLU A 158 23.62 -3.68 -19.36
N VAL A 159 23.39 -2.44 -19.80
CA VAL A 159 22.07 -1.97 -20.26
C VAL A 159 21.64 -2.69 -21.55
N LEU A 160 22.53 -2.79 -22.54
CA LEU A 160 22.21 -3.41 -23.81
C LEU A 160 21.95 -4.91 -23.67
N ASP A 161 22.71 -5.61 -22.83
CA ASP A 161 22.53 -7.02 -22.52
C ASP A 161 21.17 -7.25 -21.84
N PHE A 162 20.80 -6.41 -20.87
CA PHE A 162 19.48 -6.49 -20.24
C PHE A 162 18.34 -6.23 -21.23
N LEU A 163 18.44 -5.18 -22.05
CA LEU A 163 17.42 -4.85 -23.06
C LEU A 163 17.27 -5.94 -24.12
N GLU A 164 18.38 -6.57 -24.51
CA GLU A 164 18.36 -7.73 -25.39
C GLU A 164 17.66 -8.93 -24.74
N GLY A 165 17.96 -9.21 -23.47
CA GLY A 165 17.27 -10.24 -22.69
C GLY A 165 15.75 -10.02 -22.64
N VAL A 166 15.32 -8.77 -22.44
CA VAL A 166 13.89 -8.40 -22.46
C VAL A 166 13.27 -8.60 -23.84
N GLU A 167 13.93 -8.20 -24.93
CA GLU A 167 13.41 -8.39 -26.28
C GLU A 167 13.33 -9.87 -26.67
N LYS A 168 14.34 -10.67 -26.29
CA LYS A 168 14.31 -12.12 -26.46
C LYS A 168 13.16 -12.75 -25.69
N ALA A 169 12.97 -12.36 -24.43
CA ALA A 169 11.87 -12.87 -23.60
C ALA A 169 10.50 -12.53 -24.22
N LYS A 170 10.29 -11.28 -24.64
CA LYS A 170 9.02 -10.86 -25.27
C LYS A 170 8.68 -11.62 -26.55
N LYS A 171 9.69 -12.07 -27.30
CA LYS A 171 9.53 -12.80 -28.58
C LYS A 171 9.63 -14.31 -28.42
N CYS A 172 9.93 -14.80 -27.22
CA CYS A 172 10.13 -16.21 -26.97
C CYS A 172 8.81 -16.97 -27.22
N PRO A 173 8.81 -17.99 -28.11
CA PRO A 173 7.62 -18.76 -28.43
C PRO A 173 7.30 -19.73 -27.29
N ARG A 174 6.01 -20.08 -27.12
CA ARG A 174 5.53 -20.91 -26.00
C ARG A 174 6.29 -22.24 -25.84
N GLN A 175 6.82 -22.78 -26.93
CA GLN A 175 7.55 -24.04 -26.97
C GLN A 175 8.96 -23.95 -26.34
N GLU A 176 9.54 -22.75 -26.24
CA GLU A 176 10.91 -22.52 -25.75
C GLU A 176 10.95 -22.18 -24.24
N ILE A 177 10.31 -23.01 -23.43
CA ILE A 177 10.21 -22.80 -21.97
C ILE A 177 11.59 -22.71 -21.31
N GLU A 178 12.54 -23.58 -21.66
CA GLU A 178 13.88 -23.58 -21.07
C GLU A 178 14.64 -22.30 -21.37
N SER A 179 14.58 -21.80 -22.60
CA SER A 179 15.19 -20.52 -22.98
C SER A 179 14.57 -19.35 -22.21
N MET A 180 13.25 -19.37 -21.98
CA MET A 180 12.60 -18.36 -21.13
C MET A 180 13.07 -18.45 -19.67
N LYS A 181 13.23 -19.66 -19.11
CA LYS A 181 13.74 -19.85 -17.75
C LYS A 181 15.14 -19.29 -17.58
N GLU A 182 16.03 -19.56 -18.55
CA GLU A 182 17.39 -19.02 -18.58
C GLU A 182 17.38 -17.50 -18.65
N LEU A 183 16.55 -16.90 -19.52
CA LEU A 183 16.42 -15.45 -19.63
C LEU A 183 15.93 -14.81 -18.33
N ILE A 184 14.95 -15.42 -17.65
CA ILE A 184 14.46 -14.95 -16.36
C ILE A 184 15.57 -14.97 -15.31
N ALA A 185 16.30 -16.09 -15.21
CA ALA A 185 17.37 -16.25 -14.22
C ALA A 185 18.56 -15.31 -14.48
N LEU A 186 18.99 -15.20 -15.74
CA LEU A 186 20.16 -14.41 -16.14
C LEU A 186 19.95 -12.90 -15.99
N HIS A 187 18.75 -12.41 -16.35
CA HIS A 187 18.46 -10.98 -16.37
C HIS A 187 17.54 -10.51 -15.23
N GLU A 188 17.21 -11.39 -14.28
CA GLU A 188 16.29 -11.11 -13.17
C GLU A 188 14.95 -10.55 -13.65
N LEU A 189 14.39 -11.17 -14.69
CA LEU A 189 13.18 -10.65 -15.33
C LEU A 189 11.96 -10.80 -14.41
N ALA A 190 11.20 -9.72 -14.28
CA ALA A 190 9.90 -9.75 -13.61
C ALA A 190 8.81 -10.36 -14.50
N ARG A 191 7.67 -10.71 -13.86
CA ARG A 191 6.47 -11.22 -14.52
C ARG A 191 6.02 -10.35 -15.70
N GLU A 192 6.17 -9.03 -15.61
CA GLU A 192 5.79 -8.09 -16.67
C GLU A 192 6.61 -8.21 -17.96
N HIS A 193 7.76 -8.88 -17.93
CA HIS A 193 8.59 -9.14 -19.11
C HIS A 193 8.24 -10.45 -19.81
N VAL A 194 7.45 -11.32 -19.17
CA VAL A 194 7.09 -12.64 -19.70
C VAL A 194 5.81 -12.55 -20.54
N PRO A 195 5.77 -13.13 -21.76
CA PRO A 195 4.58 -13.20 -22.57
C PRO A 195 3.39 -13.81 -21.83
N THR A 196 2.20 -13.24 -22.01
CA THR A 196 0.98 -13.72 -21.32
C THR A 196 0.65 -15.17 -21.64
N THR A 197 1.02 -15.64 -22.83
CA THR A 197 0.88 -17.02 -23.32
C THR A 197 1.73 -18.04 -22.58
N MET A 198 2.67 -17.60 -21.73
CA MET A 198 3.53 -18.47 -20.91
C MET A 198 3.21 -18.35 -19.41
N LEU A 199 2.34 -17.42 -19.01
CA LEU A 199 1.98 -17.21 -17.60
C LEU A 199 1.00 -18.27 -17.06
N ASP A 200 0.74 -19.32 -17.83
CA ASP A 200 0.06 -20.55 -17.45
C ASP A 200 1.03 -21.75 -17.26
N SER A 201 2.34 -21.58 -17.45
CA SER A 201 3.35 -22.62 -17.21
C SER A 201 3.85 -22.63 -15.76
N VAL A 202 3.84 -23.80 -15.13
CA VAL A 202 4.38 -24.03 -13.78
C VAL A 202 5.89 -23.82 -13.73
N GLU A 203 6.59 -24.22 -14.78
CA GLU A 203 8.03 -24.13 -14.95
C GLU A 203 8.50 -22.67 -14.98
N ILE A 204 7.78 -21.81 -15.70
CA ILE A 204 8.05 -20.37 -15.75
C ILE A 204 7.81 -19.73 -14.39
N TRP A 205 6.67 -20.01 -13.76
CA TRP A 205 6.38 -19.48 -12.43
C TRP A 205 7.36 -19.99 -11.37
N SER A 206 7.90 -21.20 -11.51
CA SER A 206 8.89 -21.77 -10.59
C SER A 206 10.20 -20.97 -10.57
N VAL A 207 10.60 -20.35 -11.69
CA VAL A 207 11.77 -19.47 -11.74
C VAL A 207 11.42 -18.07 -11.23
N LEU A 208 10.29 -17.50 -11.68
CA LEU A 208 9.83 -16.18 -11.22
C LEU A 208 9.66 -16.12 -9.69
N PHE A 209 9.15 -17.19 -9.11
CA PHE A 209 8.86 -17.33 -7.69
C PHE A 209 10.11 -17.18 -6.79
N ARG A 210 11.26 -17.71 -7.22
CA ARG A 210 12.49 -17.73 -6.40
C ARG A 210 12.93 -16.32 -6.01
N GLN A 211 12.91 -15.40 -6.97
CA GLN A 211 13.35 -14.01 -6.81
C GLN A 211 12.19 -13.03 -6.53
N MET A 212 10.96 -13.53 -6.33
CA MET A 212 9.79 -12.69 -6.19
C MET A 212 9.81 -11.93 -4.85
N PRO A 213 9.65 -10.58 -4.85
CA PRO A 213 9.47 -9.81 -3.62
C PRO A 213 8.24 -10.29 -2.84
N MET A 214 8.30 -10.25 -1.50
CA MET A 214 7.23 -10.79 -0.65
C MET A 214 5.83 -10.26 -0.96
N THR A 215 5.69 -8.94 -1.15
CA THR A 215 4.38 -8.34 -1.49
C THR A 215 3.85 -8.85 -2.85
N ALA A 216 4.75 -9.16 -3.79
CA ALA A 216 4.35 -9.76 -5.06
C ALA A 216 4.02 -11.25 -4.90
N MET A 217 4.75 -12.00 -4.07
CA MET A 217 4.48 -13.40 -3.76
C MET A 217 3.09 -13.57 -3.15
N ILE A 218 2.80 -12.83 -2.07
CA ILE A 218 1.52 -12.85 -1.36
C ILE A 218 0.35 -12.57 -2.31
N ARG A 219 0.48 -11.56 -3.17
CA ARG A 219 -0.57 -11.18 -4.14
C ARG A 219 -0.82 -12.24 -5.22
N ASN A 220 0.17 -13.08 -5.51
CA ASN A 220 0.09 -14.08 -6.58
C ASN A 220 -0.14 -15.51 -6.07
N LEU A 221 -0.34 -15.73 -4.76
CA LEU A 221 -0.60 -17.07 -4.20
C LEU A 221 -1.78 -17.76 -4.90
N GLY A 222 -2.92 -17.07 -5.06
CA GLY A 222 -4.07 -17.64 -5.75
C GLY A 222 -3.79 -18.02 -7.21
N LYS A 223 -2.96 -17.23 -7.92
CA LYS A 223 -2.54 -17.56 -9.28
C LYS A 223 -1.62 -18.78 -9.32
N MET A 224 -0.64 -18.87 -8.43
CA MET A 224 0.25 -20.03 -8.35
C MET A 224 -0.52 -21.31 -7.97
N SER A 225 -1.51 -21.21 -7.08
CA SER A 225 -2.39 -22.33 -6.72
C SER A 225 -3.34 -22.73 -7.85
N SER A 226 -3.81 -21.78 -8.67
CA SER A 226 -4.61 -22.10 -9.87
C SER A 226 -3.84 -22.92 -10.91
N LEU A 227 -2.50 -22.82 -10.89
CA LEU A 227 -1.59 -23.62 -11.71
C LEU A 227 -1.16 -24.92 -11.03
N GLN A 228 -1.74 -25.25 -9.87
CA GLN A 228 -1.39 -26.45 -9.10
C GLN A 228 0.10 -26.54 -8.75
N MET A 229 0.77 -25.40 -8.52
CA MET A 229 2.21 -25.38 -8.24
C MET A 229 2.62 -26.01 -6.91
N PHE A 230 1.69 -26.14 -5.97
CA PHE A 230 1.92 -26.53 -4.58
C PHE A 230 1.34 -27.91 -4.24
N GLN A 231 1.31 -28.83 -5.21
CA GLN A 231 0.83 -30.20 -4.97
C GLN A 231 1.86 -30.99 -4.15
N SER A 232 1.41 -31.61 -3.06
CA SER A 232 2.28 -32.32 -2.12
C SER A 232 2.65 -33.75 -2.56
N ASP A 233 2.02 -34.26 -3.63
CA ASP A 233 2.30 -35.57 -4.25
C ASP A 233 3.60 -35.56 -5.10
N ASN A 234 4.04 -34.38 -5.53
CA ASN A 234 5.30 -34.16 -6.24
C ASN A 234 6.33 -33.47 -5.33
N GLU A 235 7.57 -33.98 -5.29
CA GLU A 235 8.69 -33.39 -4.54
C GLU A 235 8.92 -31.91 -4.88
N ASP A 236 8.82 -31.55 -6.16
CA ASP A 236 8.98 -30.17 -6.62
C ASP A 236 7.84 -29.26 -6.12
N GLY A 237 6.61 -29.79 -6.08
CA GLY A 237 5.44 -29.05 -5.58
C GLY A 237 5.52 -28.82 -4.09
N LYS A 238 5.91 -29.86 -3.35
CA LYS A 238 6.20 -29.80 -1.92
C LYS A 238 7.32 -28.82 -1.59
N PHE A 239 8.43 -28.83 -2.34
CA PHE A 239 9.53 -27.88 -2.16
C PHE A 239 9.07 -26.42 -2.32
N ARG A 240 8.27 -26.14 -3.36
CA ARG A 240 7.72 -24.78 -3.58
C ARG A 240 6.78 -24.36 -2.47
N GLU A 241 5.92 -25.27 -2.01
CA GLU A 241 5.02 -25.05 -0.88
C GLU A 241 5.81 -24.74 0.40
N ASP A 242 6.79 -25.57 0.74
CA ASP A 242 7.63 -25.40 1.93
C ASP A 242 8.40 -24.07 1.88
N LEU A 243 8.91 -23.66 0.71
CA LEU A 243 9.56 -22.35 0.54
C LEU A 243 8.59 -21.17 0.75
N VAL A 244 7.32 -21.29 0.33
CA VAL A 244 6.30 -20.27 0.63
C VAL A 244 6.07 -20.18 2.14
N ILE A 245 5.90 -21.33 2.79
CA ILE A 245 5.63 -21.42 4.22
C ILE A 245 6.82 -20.87 5.02
N GLU A 246 8.04 -21.19 4.64
CA GLU A 246 9.26 -20.66 5.26
C GLU A 246 9.33 -19.14 5.14
N LYS A 247 9.11 -18.59 3.94
CA LYS A 247 9.11 -17.14 3.70
C LYS A 247 8.02 -16.42 4.50
N LEU A 248 6.81 -16.99 4.58
CA LEU A 248 5.71 -16.45 5.41
C LEU A 248 5.99 -16.60 6.90
N GLY A 249 6.72 -17.64 7.30
CA GLY A 249 7.11 -17.87 8.68
C GLY A 249 8.33 -17.05 9.15
N SER A 250 9.08 -16.43 8.23
CA SER A 250 10.30 -15.69 8.53
C SER A 250 10.04 -14.24 8.95
N GLU A 251 10.26 -13.96 10.24
CA GLU A 251 10.15 -12.63 10.83
C GLU A 251 11.06 -11.61 10.16
N THR A 252 12.32 -11.99 9.89
CA THR A 252 13.30 -11.13 9.22
C THR A 252 12.84 -10.71 7.83
N ILE A 253 12.29 -11.66 7.05
CA ILE A 253 11.81 -11.39 5.70
C ILE A 253 10.56 -10.48 5.74
N LEU A 254 9.60 -10.77 6.63
CA LEU A 254 8.39 -9.95 6.81
C LEU A 254 8.73 -8.52 7.24
N LYS A 255 9.64 -8.36 8.21
CA LYS A 255 10.10 -7.06 8.72
C LYS A 255 10.82 -6.25 7.64
N ASN A 256 11.76 -6.85 6.92
CA ASN A 256 12.51 -6.18 5.86
C ASN A 256 11.61 -5.76 4.69
N ALA A 257 10.59 -6.56 4.39
CA ALA A 257 9.57 -6.24 3.39
C ALA A 257 8.52 -5.24 3.88
N LYS A 258 8.54 -4.85 5.17
CA LYS A 258 7.63 -3.89 5.81
C LYS A 258 6.14 -4.23 5.56
N ILE A 259 5.80 -5.50 5.67
CA ILE A 259 4.44 -5.98 5.39
C ILE A 259 3.58 -5.79 6.63
N HIS A 260 2.59 -4.90 6.54
CA HIS A 260 1.64 -4.66 7.63
C HIS A 260 0.73 -5.88 7.86
N PRO A 261 0.34 -6.22 9.12
CA PRO A 261 -0.54 -7.36 9.40
C PRO A 261 -1.83 -7.37 8.60
N PHE A 262 -2.46 -6.21 8.42
CA PHE A 262 -3.71 -6.11 7.64
C PHE A 262 -3.55 -6.49 6.15
N THR A 263 -2.36 -6.25 5.57
CA THR A 263 -2.04 -6.72 4.21
C THR A 263 -2.00 -8.24 4.14
N ILE A 264 -1.46 -8.88 5.17
CA ILE A 264 -1.43 -10.35 5.29
C ILE A 264 -2.85 -10.88 5.51
N MET A 265 -3.64 -10.25 6.39
CA MET A 265 -5.04 -10.64 6.62
C MET A 265 -5.88 -10.57 5.35
N THR A 266 -5.73 -9.50 4.57
CA THR A 266 -6.43 -9.36 3.29
C THR A 266 -6.07 -10.50 2.34
N ALA A 267 -4.79 -10.84 2.25
CA ALA A 267 -4.34 -11.95 1.42
C ALA A 267 -4.78 -13.32 1.96
N TRP A 268 -4.82 -13.50 3.28
CA TRP A 268 -5.30 -14.70 3.95
C TRP A 268 -6.76 -14.99 3.60
N TYR A 269 -7.65 -14.02 3.83
CA TYR A 269 -9.08 -14.16 3.56
C TYR A 269 -9.36 -14.33 2.07
N GLN A 270 -8.65 -13.57 1.22
CA GLN A 270 -8.76 -13.72 -0.22
C GLN A 270 -8.31 -15.11 -0.69
N TYR A 271 -7.17 -15.61 -0.20
CA TYR A 271 -6.66 -16.92 -0.57
C TYR A 271 -7.60 -18.05 -0.13
N GLN A 272 -8.12 -17.96 1.11
CA GLN A 272 -9.06 -18.92 1.68
C GLN A 272 -10.39 -18.96 0.92
N ALA A 273 -10.83 -17.85 0.32
CA ALA A 273 -12.04 -17.81 -0.49
C ALA A 273 -11.94 -18.63 -1.80
N GLY A 274 -10.74 -19.03 -2.23
CA GLY A 274 -10.53 -19.88 -3.41
C GLY A 274 -10.82 -19.20 -4.75
N ARG A 275 -11.03 -17.88 -4.78
CA ARG A 275 -11.35 -17.10 -5.98
C ARG A 275 -10.89 -15.66 -5.86
N GLY A 276 -10.61 -15.03 -7.01
CA GLY A 276 -10.23 -13.62 -7.06
C GLY A 276 -11.42 -12.66 -7.01
N ASP A 277 -11.21 -11.48 -6.45
CA ASP A 277 -12.23 -10.41 -6.33
C ASP A 277 -12.70 -9.89 -7.69
N LYS A 278 -11.79 -9.91 -8.67
CA LYS A 278 -12.02 -9.40 -10.03
C LYS A 278 -11.69 -10.49 -11.05
N GLY A 279 -12.67 -10.91 -11.82
CA GLY A 279 -12.52 -11.87 -12.91
C GLY A 279 -13.03 -13.28 -12.60
N LYS A 280 -12.53 -14.27 -13.36
CA LYS A 280 -12.97 -15.68 -13.30
C LYS A 280 -11.96 -16.62 -12.66
N LEU A 281 -10.88 -16.08 -12.06
CA LEU A 281 -9.81 -16.91 -11.50
C LEU A 281 -10.30 -17.59 -10.22
N SER A 282 -10.21 -18.93 -10.19
CA SER A 282 -10.43 -19.77 -9.02
C SER A 282 -9.26 -20.72 -8.83
N TRP A 283 -9.06 -21.19 -7.61
CA TRP A 283 -7.97 -22.12 -7.28
C TRP A 283 -8.38 -23.09 -6.16
N PRO A 284 -7.75 -24.28 -6.11
CA PRO A 284 -7.84 -25.13 -4.93
C PRO A 284 -7.15 -24.42 -3.75
N VAL A 285 -7.84 -24.37 -2.62
CA VAL A 285 -7.30 -23.79 -1.39
C VAL A 285 -6.32 -24.79 -0.77
N ASN A 286 -5.15 -24.31 -0.40
CA ASN A 286 -4.12 -25.10 0.28
C ASN A 286 -4.09 -24.71 1.75
N ASP A 287 -4.48 -25.62 2.64
CA ASP A 287 -4.60 -25.38 4.07
C ASP A 287 -3.26 -25.06 4.75
N ARG A 288 -2.14 -25.62 4.27
CA ARG A 288 -0.81 -25.30 4.82
C ARG A 288 -0.45 -23.84 4.55
N ILE A 289 -0.77 -23.33 3.36
CA ILE A 289 -0.58 -21.91 3.01
C ILE A 289 -1.55 -21.02 3.80
N VAL A 290 -2.82 -21.43 3.98
CA VAL A 290 -3.79 -20.71 4.82
C VAL A 290 -3.26 -20.56 6.24
N ASN A 291 -2.81 -21.67 6.85
CA ASN A 291 -2.22 -21.67 8.19
C ASN A 291 -0.94 -20.84 8.28
N ALA A 292 -0.10 -20.85 7.24
CA ALA A 292 1.10 -20.01 7.19
C ALA A 292 0.75 -18.50 7.09
N LEU A 293 -0.28 -18.13 6.34
CA LEU A 293 -0.78 -16.75 6.28
C LEU A 293 -1.37 -16.29 7.62
N GLU A 294 -2.12 -17.15 8.30
CA GLU A 294 -2.63 -16.89 9.66
C GLU A 294 -1.46 -16.70 10.66
N GLY A 295 -0.46 -17.57 10.62
CA GLY A 295 0.74 -17.44 11.46
C GLY A 295 1.52 -16.15 11.17
N ALA A 296 1.69 -15.82 9.89
CA ALA A 296 2.34 -14.58 9.45
C ALA A 296 1.58 -13.33 9.90
N PHE A 297 0.24 -13.38 9.96
CA PHE A 297 -0.60 -12.29 10.45
C PHE A 297 -0.24 -11.94 11.89
N TYR A 298 -0.18 -12.92 12.80
CA TYR A 298 0.18 -12.66 14.20
C TYR A 298 1.65 -12.26 14.37
N LYS A 299 2.58 -12.89 13.64
CA LYS A 299 4.01 -12.51 13.67
C LYS A 299 4.24 -11.07 13.24
N ALA A 300 3.47 -10.59 12.26
CA ALA A 300 3.60 -9.22 11.78
C ALA A 300 3.26 -8.16 12.84
N PHE A 301 2.57 -8.52 13.93
CA PHE A 301 2.22 -7.59 15.00
C PHE A 301 3.47 -7.12 15.76
N GLU A 302 4.49 -7.97 15.88
CA GLU A 302 5.74 -7.65 16.58
C GLU A 302 6.54 -6.54 15.89
N PHE A 303 6.27 -6.28 14.62
CA PHE A 303 6.93 -5.24 13.83
C PHE A 303 6.13 -3.93 13.80
N VAL A 304 4.95 -3.90 14.42
CA VAL A 304 4.16 -2.68 14.54
C VAL A 304 4.70 -1.89 15.71
N GLU A 305 5.22 -0.70 15.42
CA GLU A 305 5.74 0.20 16.45
C GLU A 305 4.60 0.71 17.35
N PRO A 306 4.68 0.49 18.67
CA PRO A 306 3.68 1.01 19.58
C PRO A 306 3.70 2.55 19.61
N THR A 307 2.52 3.13 19.83
CA THR A 307 2.38 4.56 20.10
C THR A 307 2.63 4.89 21.57
N ASN A 308 2.59 3.88 22.45
CA ASN A 308 2.72 4.01 23.91
C ASN A 308 1.66 4.92 24.53
N LYS A 309 0.46 4.92 23.93
CA LYS A 309 -0.71 5.66 24.40
C LYS A 309 -1.70 4.74 25.09
N ARG A 310 -2.59 5.32 25.91
CA ARG A 310 -3.69 4.60 26.57
C ARG A 310 -4.92 4.61 25.67
N TYR A 311 -5.38 3.44 25.27
CA TYR A 311 -6.48 3.27 24.32
C TYR A 311 -7.78 2.84 25.00
N LEU A 312 -8.88 3.43 24.52
CA LEU A 312 -10.23 2.89 24.65
C LEU A 312 -10.76 2.53 23.26
N LEU A 313 -10.95 1.24 23.00
CA LEU A 313 -11.59 0.75 21.78
C LEU A 313 -13.07 0.49 22.07
N ALA A 314 -13.94 1.13 21.30
CA ALA A 314 -15.38 0.95 21.36
C ALA A 314 -15.86 0.30 20.06
N VAL A 315 -16.47 -0.88 20.16
CA VAL A 315 -16.75 -1.72 19.00
C VAL A 315 -18.24 -1.96 18.85
N ASP A 316 -18.73 -1.69 17.65
CA ASP A 316 -20.07 -2.09 17.22
C ASP A 316 -20.12 -3.61 17.08
N VAL A 317 -21.04 -4.25 17.79
CA VAL A 317 -21.23 -5.70 17.77
C VAL A 317 -22.53 -6.12 17.10
N SER A 318 -23.21 -5.19 16.41
CA SER A 318 -24.45 -5.44 15.69
C SER A 318 -24.32 -6.51 14.61
N GLY A 319 -25.47 -7.01 14.16
CA GLY A 319 -25.54 -7.90 13.00
C GLY A 319 -25.03 -7.25 11.71
N SER A 320 -25.18 -5.93 11.54
CA SER A 320 -24.77 -5.23 10.32
C SER A 320 -23.25 -5.17 10.15
N MET A 321 -22.48 -5.33 11.23
CA MET A 321 -21.03 -5.52 11.19
C MET A 321 -20.59 -6.78 10.44
N THR A 322 -21.49 -7.69 10.08
CA THR A 322 -21.20 -8.80 9.15
C THR A 322 -21.11 -8.37 7.68
N ALA A 323 -21.45 -7.11 7.37
CA ALA A 323 -21.28 -6.54 6.05
C ALA A 323 -19.79 -6.43 5.65
N PRO A 324 -19.44 -6.57 4.37
CA PRO A 324 -18.08 -6.42 3.89
C PRO A 324 -17.58 -4.99 4.05
N VAL A 325 -16.28 -4.83 4.33
CA VAL A 325 -15.64 -3.51 4.37
C VAL A 325 -15.50 -2.92 2.97
N HIS A 326 -15.55 -1.58 2.87
CA HIS A 326 -15.17 -0.90 1.65
C HIS A 326 -13.66 -1.05 1.42
N GLY A 327 -13.30 -1.92 0.48
CA GLY A 327 -11.90 -2.25 0.16
C GLY A 327 -11.64 -3.74 -0.05
N SER A 328 -12.46 -4.62 0.54
CA SER A 328 -12.39 -6.06 0.34
C SER A 328 -13.76 -6.71 0.55
N SER A 329 -14.26 -7.43 -0.45
CA SER A 329 -15.51 -8.19 -0.34
C SER A 329 -15.42 -9.44 0.55
N HIS A 330 -14.20 -9.81 0.96
CA HIS A 330 -13.94 -11.02 1.72
C HIS A 330 -13.75 -10.77 3.22
N ILE A 331 -13.64 -9.51 3.64
CA ILE A 331 -13.41 -9.12 5.03
C ILE A 331 -14.66 -8.39 5.51
N THR A 332 -15.29 -8.87 6.58
CA THR A 332 -16.42 -8.16 7.20
C THR A 332 -15.94 -7.03 8.12
N CYS A 333 -16.82 -6.08 8.43
CA CYS A 333 -16.51 -5.01 9.40
C CYS A 333 -16.16 -5.60 10.78
N ARG A 334 -16.80 -6.71 11.15
CA ARG A 334 -16.49 -7.47 12.36
C ARG A 334 -15.09 -8.08 12.30
N ASP A 335 -14.69 -8.67 11.17
CA ASP A 335 -13.34 -9.23 11.02
C ASP A 335 -12.27 -8.13 11.13
N ALA A 336 -12.48 -7.01 10.44
CA ALA A 336 -11.58 -5.87 10.51
C ALA A 336 -11.50 -5.29 11.94
N SER A 337 -12.64 -5.16 12.63
CA SER A 337 -12.67 -4.70 14.03
C SER A 337 -11.95 -5.65 14.97
N ALA A 338 -12.17 -6.97 14.81
CA ALA A 338 -11.48 -8.00 15.59
C ALA A 338 -9.96 -7.95 15.40
N ALA A 339 -9.50 -7.79 14.15
CA ALA A 339 -8.08 -7.65 13.85
C ALA A 339 -7.48 -6.40 14.50
N MET A 340 -8.19 -5.27 14.47
CA MET A 340 -7.73 -4.04 15.09
C MET A 340 -7.73 -4.11 16.61
N MET A 341 -8.73 -4.74 17.23
CA MET A 341 -8.74 -5.00 18.67
C MET A 341 -7.53 -5.85 19.08
N LEU A 342 -7.29 -6.96 18.37
CA LEU A 342 -6.14 -7.81 18.64
C LEU A 342 -4.81 -7.07 18.45
N LEU A 343 -4.69 -6.28 17.38
CA LEU A 343 -3.48 -5.52 17.10
C LEU A 343 -3.18 -4.55 18.24
N THR A 344 -4.13 -3.68 18.58
CA THR A 344 -3.91 -2.66 19.61
C THR A 344 -3.71 -3.29 20.99
N THR A 345 -4.46 -4.34 21.36
CA THR A 345 -4.29 -5.02 22.65
C THR A 345 -2.95 -5.77 22.77
N LYS A 346 -2.39 -6.27 21.66
CA LYS A 346 -1.07 -6.92 21.66
C LYS A 346 0.09 -5.90 21.60
N THR A 347 -0.12 -4.77 20.94
CA THR A 347 0.94 -3.76 20.73
C THR A 347 1.02 -2.73 21.87
N GLU A 348 -0.11 -2.29 22.41
CA GLU A 348 -0.17 -1.21 23.41
C GLU A 348 -0.30 -1.76 24.84
N LYS A 349 0.44 -1.16 25.78
CA LYS A 349 0.44 -1.61 27.19
C LYS A 349 -0.89 -1.38 27.91
N THR A 350 -1.66 -0.40 27.48
CA THR A 350 -2.92 -0.02 28.11
C THR A 350 -3.99 0.13 27.04
N CYS A 351 -4.86 -0.87 26.97
CA CYS A 351 -5.97 -0.93 26.03
C CYS A 351 -7.19 -1.52 26.76
N ASP A 352 -8.28 -0.76 26.85
CA ASP A 352 -9.58 -1.30 27.24
C ASP A 352 -10.45 -1.43 26.00
N VAL A 353 -11.15 -2.56 25.88
CA VAL A 353 -12.08 -2.84 24.78
C VAL A 353 -13.49 -2.91 25.32
N LEU A 354 -14.41 -2.15 24.75
CA LEU A 354 -15.83 -2.13 25.10
C LEU A 354 -16.68 -2.33 23.86
N ALA A 355 -17.86 -2.91 24.05
CA ALA A 355 -18.83 -3.17 23.00
C ALA A 355 -20.10 -2.33 23.21
N PHE A 356 -20.64 -1.78 22.12
CA PHE A 356 -21.98 -1.18 22.10
C PHE A 356 -23.05 -2.28 22.30
N SER A 357 -23.30 -2.58 23.56
CA SER A 357 -24.27 -3.56 24.06
C SER A 357 -25.17 -2.89 25.09
N GLU A 358 -26.06 -3.66 25.74
CA GLU A 358 -27.10 -3.11 26.62
C GLU A 358 -26.64 -2.12 27.69
N ASN A 359 -25.39 -2.26 28.15
CA ASN A 359 -24.81 -1.41 29.20
C ASN A 359 -23.41 -0.88 28.83
N PHE A 360 -23.08 -0.79 27.53
CA PHE A 360 -21.72 -0.47 27.06
C PHE A 360 -20.66 -1.28 27.82
N THR A 361 -20.67 -2.59 27.56
CA THR A 361 -19.98 -3.59 28.37
C THR A 361 -18.53 -3.79 27.94
N LYS A 362 -17.64 -4.06 28.90
CA LYS A 362 -16.27 -4.46 28.64
C LYS A 362 -16.21 -5.80 27.88
N LEU A 363 -15.50 -5.82 26.77
CA LEU A 363 -15.17 -7.03 26.03
C LEU A 363 -13.81 -7.53 26.53
N ASP A 364 -13.78 -8.73 27.08
CA ASP A 364 -12.53 -9.32 27.59
C ASP A 364 -11.66 -9.80 26.42
N VAL A 365 -10.97 -8.89 25.75
CA VAL A 365 -10.00 -9.19 24.70
C VAL A 365 -8.60 -9.08 25.29
N SER A 366 -7.80 -10.13 25.16
CA SER A 366 -6.44 -10.19 25.68
C SER A 366 -5.41 -10.40 24.57
N ALA A 367 -4.13 -10.23 24.91
CA ALA A 367 -3.03 -10.48 23.97
C ALA A 367 -2.89 -11.98 23.59
N THR A 368 -3.51 -12.90 24.33
CA THR A 368 -3.49 -14.34 24.04
C THR A 368 -4.65 -14.79 23.15
N ASP A 369 -5.62 -13.91 22.89
CA ASP A 369 -6.72 -14.19 21.97
C ASP A 369 -6.27 -14.34 20.51
N ASN A 370 -7.14 -14.98 19.74
CA ASN A 370 -7.04 -15.13 18.29
C ASN A 370 -8.30 -14.58 17.60
N MET A 371 -8.29 -14.47 16.28
CA MET A 371 -9.41 -13.92 15.51
C MET A 371 -10.74 -14.63 15.83
N LYS A 372 -10.74 -15.96 15.90
CA LYS A 372 -11.95 -16.75 16.16
C LYS A 372 -12.53 -16.46 17.54
N SER A 373 -11.69 -16.40 18.59
CA SER A 373 -12.16 -16.11 19.95
C SER A 373 -12.72 -14.70 20.06
N VAL A 374 -12.08 -13.71 19.44
CA VAL A 374 -12.57 -12.32 19.45
C VAL A 374 -13.87 -12.15 18.68
N ILE A 375 -13.99 -12.75 17.50
CA ILE A 375 -15.23 -12.72 16.71
C ILE A 375 -16.37 -13.37 17.50
N TYR A 376 -16.11 -14.51 18.16
CA TYR A 376 -17.09 -15.18 19.00
C TYR A 376 -17.57 -14.28 20.15
N LYS A 377 -16.64 -13.67 20.89
CA LYS A 377 -16.94 -12.71 21.98
C LYS A 377 -17.81 -11.54 21.51
N CYS A 378 -17.58 -11.03 20.29
CA CYS A 378 -18.42 -9.99 19.70
C CYS A 378 -19.84 -10.51 19.42
N SER A 379 -19.95 -11.70 18.82
CA SER A 379 -21.24 -12.27 18.41
C SER A 379 -22.13 -12.74 19.58
N SER A 380 -21.56 -12.95 20.76
CA SER A 380 -22.29 -13.44 21.94
C SER A 380 -22.95 -12.35 22.78
N LEU A 381 -22.83 -11.07 22.41
CA LEU A 381 -23.38 -9.95 23.18
C LEU A 381 -24.68 -9.42 22.56
N PRO A 382 -25.67 -9.01 23.38
CA PRO A 382 -26.81 -8.27 22.89
C PRO A 382 -26.35 -6.88 22.40
N PHE A 383 -26.90 -6.40 21.29
CA PHE A 383 -26.54 -5.13 20.69
C PHE A 383 -27.50 -4.00 21.10
N GLN A 384 -26.95 -2.79 21.29
CA GLN A 384 -27.69 -1.54 21.34
C GLN A 384 -27.07 -0.53 20.38
N ARG A 385 -27.82 0.53 20.02
CA ARG A 385 -27.37 1.57 19.09
C ARG A 385 -25.95 2.07 19.37
N THR A 386 -25.20 2.31 18.31
CA THR A 386 -23.81 2.77 18.34
C THR A 386 -23.73 4.28 18.63
N ASP A 387 -23.90 4.67 19.89
CA ASP A 387 -23.71 6.05 20.33
C ASP A 387 -22.22 6.37 20.53
N CYS A 388 -21.64 7.06 19.55
CA CYS A 388 -20.22 7.40 19.52
C CYS A 388 -19.77 8.33 20.66
N SER A 389 -20.69 8.88 21.47
CA SER A 389 -20.36 9.71 22.64
C SER A 389 -20.12 8.87 23.92
N LEU A 390 -20.65 7.64 23.99
CA LEU A 390 -20.54 6.76 25.15
C LEU A 390 -19.11 6.44 25.61
N PRO A 391 -18.10 6.26 24.74
CA PRO A 391 -16.76 5.92 25.18
C PRO A 391 -16.15 6.99 26.11
N MET A 392 -16.33 8.27 25.77
CA MET A 392 -15.85 9.40 26.57
C MET A 392 -16.66 9.55 27.86
N GLN A 393 -17.99 9.39 27.79
CA GLN A 393 -18.85 9.41 28.98
C GLN A 393 -18.50 8.28 29.95
N TYR A 394 -18.22 7.08 29.44
CA TYR A 394 -17.77 5.93 30.22
C TYR A 394 -16.47 6.26 30.96
N ALA A 395 -15.49 6.85 30.27
CA ALA A 395 -14.22 7.23 30.86
C ALA A 395 -14.40 8.26 32.00
N CYS A 396 -15.23 9.29 31.81
CA CYS A 396 -15.59 10.25 32.86
C CYS A 396 -16.27 9.57 34.06
N LYS A 397 -17.28 8.74 33.80
CA LYS A 397 -18.07 8.05 34.85
C LYS A 397 -17.20 7.13 35.71
N HIS A 398 -16.29 6.39 35.08
CA HIS A 398 -15.42 5.41 35.77
C HIS A 398 -14.07 5.98 36.19
N LYS A 399 -13.86 7.27 35.99
CA LYS A 399 -12.62 7.98 36.32
C LYS A 399 -11.37 7.35 35.70
N LYS A 400 -11.47 6.97 34.43
CA LYS A 400 -10.37 6.37 33.66
C LYS A 400 -9.77 7.38 32.71
N GLU A 401 -8.48 7.21 32.46
CA GLU A 401 -7.69 8.10 31.62
C GLU A 401 -7.17 7.38 30.37
N TYR A 402 -7.57 7.89 29.22
CA TYR A 402 -7.19 7.49 27.88
C TYR A 402 -6.68 8.68 27.06
N ASP A 403 -5.67 8.41 26.24
CA ASP A 403 -5.13 9.37 25.28
C ASP A 403 -5.81 9.21 23.91
N VAL A 404 -6.37 8.03 23.62
CA VAL A 404 -7.00 7.72 22.34
C VAL A 404 -8.30 6.94 22.53
N PHE A 405 -9.36 7.44 21.91
CA PHE A 405 -10.63 6.75 21.71
C PHE A 405 -10.73 6.30 20.27
N VAL A 406 -11.07 5.04 20.03
CA VAL A 406 -11.34 4.52 18.68
C VAL A 406 -12.71 3.86 18.66
N VAL A 407 -13.58 4.32 17.76
CA VAL A 407 -14.90 3.74 17.53
C VAL A 407 -14.87 2.96 16.22
N TYR A 408 -15.18 1.67 16.27
CA TYR A 408 -15.32 0.82 15.08
C TYR A 408 -16.79 0.53 14.82
N THR A 409 -17.28 0.92 13.64
CA THR A 409 -18.66 0.71 13.18
C THR A 409 -18.69 0.47 11.66
N ASP A 410 -19.83 0.09 11.11
CA ASP A 410 -20.02 -0.10 9.68
C ASP A 410 -20.31 1.24 8.98
N SER A 411 -21.48 1.81 9.22
CA SER A 411 -21.99 3.07 8.67
C SER A 411 -22.91 3.80 9.68
N GLU A 412 -23.33 3.11 10.75
CA GLU A 412 -24.28 3.64 11.72
C GLU A 412 -23.60 4.50 12.79
N THR A 413 -23.46 5.78 12.44
CA THR A 413 -22.87 6.79 13.29
C THR A 413 -23.97 7.54 14.02
N PHE A 414 -24.46 6.95 15.11
CA PHE A 414 -25.48 7.55 15.95
C PHE A 414 -24.83 8.35 17.10
N PHE A 415 -25.50 9.41 17.51
CA PHE A 415 -25.24 10.06 18.78
C PHE A 415 -26.58 10.30 19.45
N GLY A 416 -26.67 10.03 20.75
CA GLY A 416 -27.87 10.26 21.54
C GLY A 416 -28.06 11.75 21.82
N ASN A 417 -28.19 12.09 23.09
CA ASN A 417 -28.42 13.49 23.50
C ASN A 417 -27.14 14.35 23.46
N MET A 418 -25.96 13.76 23.26
CA MET A 418 -24.67 14.44 23.30
C MET A 418 -23.86 14.12 22.05
N HIS A 419 -23.34 15.16 21.39
CA HIS A 419 -22.45 14.99 20.25
C HIS A 419 -21.07 14.48 20.70
N PRO A 420 -20.41 13.57 19.96
CA PRO A 420 -19.10 13.03 20.35
C PRO A 420 -18.01 14.08 20.54
N SER A 421 -18.02 15.18 19.77
CA SER A 421 -17.09 16.30 19.98
C SER A 421 -17.26 16.95 21.36
N LYS A 422 -18.51 17.19 21.79
CA LYS A 422 -18.80 17.72 23.14
C LYS A 422 -18.40 16.74 24.23
N ALA A 423 -18.66 15.45 24.04
CA ALA A 423 -18.27 14.42 24.99
C ALA A 423 -16.73 14.36 25.15
N LEU A 424 -15.99 14.51 24.06
CA LEU A 424 -14.54 14.59 24.07
C LEU A 424 -14.03 15.87 24.76
N GLU A 425 -14.65 17.02 24.50
CA GLU A 425 -14.33 18.28 25.22
C GLU A 425 -14.55 18.15 26.73
N GLU A 426 -15.67 17.58 27.16
CA GLU A 426 -15.96 17.32 28.58
C GLU A 426 -14.94 16.37 29.19
N TYR A 427 -14.59 15.30 28.47
CA TYR A 427 -13.56 14.37 28.89
C TYR A 427 -12.18 15.03 29.03
N ARG A 428 -11.76 15.89 28.09
CA ARG A 428 -10.49 16.63 28.18
C ARG A 428 -10.47 17.58 29.39
N LYS A 429 -11.59 18.27 29.66
CA LYS A 429 -11.74 19.14 30.84
C LYS A 429 -11.64 18.33 32.14
N TYR A 430 -12.27 17.16 32.18
CA TYR A 430 -12.27 16.27 33.33
C TYR A 430 -10.89 15.65 33.60
N SER A 431 -10.26 15.07 32.56
CA SER A 431 -9.01 14.30 32.67
C SER A 431 -7.74 15.15 32.65
N GLY A 432 -7.81 16.39 32.15
CA GLY A 432 -6.64 17.23 31.91
C GLY A 432 -5.80 16.84 30.69
N ILE A 433 -6.19 15.79 29.93
CA ILE A 433 -5.47 15.31 28.75
C ILE A 433 -5.94 16.09 27.53
N LEU A 434 -5.40 17.30 27.35
CA LEU A 434 -5.87 18.26 26.34
C LEU A 434 -5.70 17.78 24.89
N ASP A 435 -4.77 16.85 24.65
CA ASP A 435 -4.50 16.25 23.34
C ASP A 435 -5.16 14.88 23.15
N SER A 436 -6.13 14.50 24.00
CA SER A 436 -6.88 13.25 23.84
C SER A 436 -7.60 13.21 22.49
N ARG A 437 -7.45 12.10 21.76
CA ARG A 437 -7.87 11.96 20.36
C ARG A 437 -9.09 11.06 20.21
N LEU A 438 -9.96 11.35 19.26
CA LEU A 438 -11.04 10.46 18.84
C LEU A 438 -10.87 10.07 17.37
N ILE A 439 -10.90 8.76 17.11
CA ILE A 439 -10.97 8.19 15.77
C ILE A 439 -12.32 7.50 15.63
N VAL A 440 -13.09 7.85 14.61
CA VAL A 440 -14.29 7.10 14.25
C VAL A 440 -14.09 6.42 12.92
N CYS A 441 -14.22 5.10 12.91
CA CYS A 441 -13.94 4.25 11.77
C CYS A 441 -15.23 3.62 11.26
N GLY A 442 -15.81 4.21 10.21
CA GLY A 442 -16.94 3.66 9.49
C GLY A 442 -16.48 2.81 8.33
N MET A 443 -16.50 1.49 8.50
CA MET A 443 -15.87 0.52 7.60
C MET A 443 -16.66 0.22 6.32
N ALA A 444 -17.98 0.45 6.31
CA ALA A 444 -18.89 0.11 5.23
C ALA A 444 -19.59 1.31 4.57
N THR A 445 -19.15 2.54 4.83
CA THR A 445 -19.79 3.76 4.33
C THR A 445 -18.92 4.50 3.31
N ASN A 446 -19.57 5.22 2.39
CA ASN A 446 -18.94 6.15 1.44
C ASN A 446 -18.92 7.60 1.95
N GLY A 447 -19.44 7.87 3.15
CA GLY A 447 -19.43 9.20 3.73
C GLY A 447 -20.25 9.30 5.02
N PHE A 448 -19.60 9.76 6.08
CA PHE A 448 -20.20 10.28 7.30
C PHE A 448 -19.27 11.38 7.82
N SER A 449 -19.77 12.20 8.74
CA SER A 449 -18.94 13.17 9.46
C SER A 449 -19.38 13.19 10.91
N ILE A 450 -18.51 12.67 11.79
CA ILE A 450 -18.64 12.81 13.25
C ILE A 450 -17.53 13.70 13.78
N ALA A 451 -16.32 13.54 13.25
CA ALA A 451 -15.19 14.37 13.60
C ALA A 451 -15.51 15.83 13.29
N ASP A 452 -15.37 16.70 14.28
CA ASP A 452 -15.50 18.14 14.08
C ASP A 452 -14.33 18.61 13.21
N PRO A 453 -14.57 19.18 12.01
CA PRO A 453 -13.48 19.64 11.13
C PRO A 453 -12.58 20.71 11.75
N SER A 454 -13.03 21.37 12.82
CA SER A 454 -12.26 22.38 13.56
C SER A 454 -11.39 21.77 14.67
N ASP A 455 -11.63 20.52 15.08
CA ASP A 455 -10.83 19.82 16.08
C ASP A 455 -9.77 18.91 15.43
N LYS A 456 -8.50 19.35 15.47
CA LYS A 456 -7.34 18.59 14.96
C LYS A 456 -7.07 17.25 15.66
N PHE A 457 -7.77 16.97 16.75
CA PHE A 457 -7.65 15.73 17.52
C PHE A 457 -8.87 14.82 17.31
N MET A 458 -9.71 15.08 16.31
CA MET A 458 -10.73 14.15 15.81
C MET A 458 -10.41 13.71 14.39
N MET A 459 -10.65 12.43 14.06
CA MET A 459 -10.44 11.88 12.71
C MET A 459 -11.55 10.91 12.33
N ASP A 460 -12.16 11.12 11.17
CA ASP A 460 -13.05 10.14 10.54
C ASP A 460 -12.25 9.26 9.55
N VAL A 461 -12.40 7.94 9.69
CA VAL A 461 -11.88 6.94 8.76
C VAL A 461 -13.06 6.35 8.00
N VAL A 462 -13.12 6.64 6.70
CA VAL A 462 -14.19 6.20 5.80
C VAL A 462 -13.71 5.03 4.96
N GLY A 463 -14.38 3.90 5.09
CA GLY A 463 -13.94 2.60 4.57
C GLY A 463 -12.80 2.00 5.39
N PHE A 464 -12.34 0.81 4.98
CA PHE A 464 -11.24 0.15 5.68
C PHE A 464 -10.37 -0.65 4.69
N ASP A 465 -9.22 -0.08 4.34
CA ASP A 465 -8.22 -0.72 3.48
C ASP A 465 -6.90 -0.96 4.23
N THR A 466 -5.92 -1.57 3.55
CA THR A 466 -4.60 -1.88 4.13
C THR A 466 -3.81 -0.68 4.65
N ASN A 467 -4.23 0.54 4.35
CA ASN A 467 -3.56 1.76 4.79
C ASN A 467 -4.24 2.43 6.00
N ALA A 468 -5.51 2.11 6.29
CA ALA A 468 -6.24 2.73 7.41
C ALA A 468 -5.51 2.61 8.76
N PRO A 469 -4.98 1.43 9.16
CA PRO A 469 -4.24 1.31 10.42
C PRO A 469 -3.02 2.24 10.51
N LYS A 470 -2.33 2.44 9.38
CA LYS A 470 -1.19 3.34 9.31
C LYS A 470 -1.60 4.80 9.49
N ALA A 471 -2.71 5.22 8.86
CA ALA A 471 -3.27 6.56 9.07
C ALA A 471 -3.58 6.79 10.55
N MET A 472 -4.25 5.82 11.19
CA MET A 472 -4.63 5.90 12.59
C MET A 472 -3.41 6.02 13.51
N ALA A 473 -2.36 5.21 13.29
CA ALA A 473 -1.13 5.29 14.07
C ALA A 473 -0.43 6.65 13.91
N SER A 474 -0.30 7.17 12.68
CA SER A 474 0.30 8.48 12.44
C SER A 474 -0.53 9.62 13.04
N PHE A 475 -1.86 9.54 12.98
CA PHE A 475 -2.74 10.49 13.66
C PHE A 475 -2.51 10.47 15.18
N VAL A 476 -2.46 9.29 15.81
CA VAL A 476 -2.20 9.18 17.24
C VAL A 476 -0.84 9.77 17.64
N LYS A 477 0.19 9.54 16.81
CA LYS A 477 1.54 10.10 17.01
C LYS A 477 1.62 11.62 16.76
N GLY A 478 0.58 12.24 16.20
CA GLY A 478 0.58 13.65 15.83
C GLY A 478 1.37 13.97 14.56
N GLU A 479 1.49 12.98 13.66
CA GLU A 479 2.18 13.09 12.37
C GLU A 479 1.26 13.48 11.20
N LEU A 480 -0.06 13.58 11.47
CA LEU A 480 -1.10 14.00 10.52
C LEU A 480 -1.73 15.33 10.95
#